data_AF-A0A7C1ATQ7-F1
#
_entry.id   AF-A0A7C1ATQ7-F1
#
_cell.length_a   1.000
_cell.length_b   1.000
_cell.length_c   1.000
_cell.angle_alpha   90.00
_cell.angle_beta   90.00
_cell.angle_gamma   90.00
#
_symmetry.space_group_name_H-M   'P 1'
#
loop_
_entity.id
_entity.type
_entity.pdbx_description
1 polymer ?
#
loop_
_entity_poly.entity_id
_entity_poly.type
_entity_poly.pdbx_seq_one_letter_code
_entity_poly.pdbx_strand_id
1 'polypeptide(L)'
;MARDISPPVVDSVLSAGWQDFQDVSSRIEVLQSLEGSDILLAAATIVERTHNIVRSENLTGEDEVRDDLLVEKAEQGLFQALKSSGIVGKLIDGKDYRKATEEYARIFSRPLSVFFDEVMVNVDDKDQRKNRMVLLNLINRVYSEKVADLSLLQFERGEHIV
;
A
#
# COMPACT_ATOMS: atom_id res chain seq x y z
N MET A 1 -0.45 -7.04 33.09
CA MET A 1 -1.60 -7.31 32.20
C MET A 1 -1.02 -7.62 30.84
N ALA A 2 -1.20 -8.84 30.32
CA ALA A 2 -0.87 -9.10 28.92
C ALA A 2 -1.85 -8.27 28.08
N ARG A 3 -1.33 -7.36 27.26
CA ARG A 3 -2.14 -6.68 26.25
C ARG A 3 -2.61 -7.74 25.26
N ASP A 4 -3.88 -7.73 24.90
CA ASP A 4 -4.40 -8.59 23.84
C ASP A 4 -3.86 -8.05 22.51
N ILE A 5 -2.83 -8.71 21.99
CA ILE A 5 -2.14 -8.29 20.77
C ILE A 5 -2.69 -9.11 19.61
N SER A 6 -3.23 -8.44 18.59
CA SER A 6 -3.81 -9.03 17.38
C SER A 6 -2.71 -9.74 16.57
N PRO A 7 -2.73 -11.09 16.45
CA PRO A 7 -1.69 -11.82 15.72
C PRO A 7 -1.53 -11.39 14.25
N PRO A 8 -2.61 -11.14 13.48
CA PRO A 8 -2.48 -10.64 12.09
C PRO A 8 -1.76 -9.28 12.00
N VAL A 9 -2.00 -8.38 12.97
CA VAL A 9 -1.30 -7.09 13.02
C VAL A 9 0.19 -7.31 13.27
N VAL A 10 0.55 -8.21 14.18
CA VAL A 10 1.95 -8.56 14.44
C VAL A 10 2.63 -9.09 13.19
N ASP A 11 2.01 -10.05 12.50
CA ASP A 11 2.57 -10.65 11.29
C ASP A 11 2.77 -9.61 10.17
N SER A 12 1.81 -8.69 10.00
CA SER A 12 1.90 -7.59 9.04
C SER A 12 3.07 -6.63 9.33
N VAL A 13 3.37 -6.36 10.60
CA VAL A 13 4.49 -5.48 10.98
C VAL A 13 5.83 -6.19 10.86
N LEU A 14 5.91 -7.45 11.31
CA LEU A 14 7.16 -8.21 11.30
C LEU A 14 7.65 -8.52 9.89
N SER A 15 6.73 -8.73 8.94
CA SER A 15 7.07 -8.91 7.52
C SER A 15 7.68 -7.66 6.87
N ALA A 16 7.36 -6.46 7.38
CA ALA A 16 7.98 -5.19 6.95
C ALA A 16 9.37 -4.93 7.60
N GLY A 17 9.80 -5.77 8.55
CA GLY A 17 11.10 -5.67 9.21
C GLY A 17 11.04 -5.35 10.71
N TRP A 18 12.02 -5.87 11.45
CA TRP A 18 12.01 -5.96 12.92
C TRP A 18 13.34 -5.57 13.60
N GLN A 19 14.19 -4.80 12.92
CA GLN A 19 15.53 -4.46 13.40
C GLN A 19 15.52 -3.53 14.64
N ASP A 20 14.47 -2.72 14.82
CA ASP A 20 14.23 -1.88 16.00
C ASP A 20 12.95 -2.34 16.72
N PHE A 21 13.11 -2.91 17.92
CA PHE A 21 11.99 -3.44 18.70
C PHE A 21 11.02 -2.37 19.22
N GLN A 22 11.52 -1.17 19.52
CA GLN A 22 10.67 -0.06 19.98
C GLN A 22 9.80 0.46 18.83
N ASP A 23 10.39 0.50 17.65
CA ASP A 23 9.72 0.84 16.39
C ASP A 23 8.62 -0.17 16.03
N VAL A 24 8.94 -1.47 16.07
CA VAL A 24 7.96 -2.57 15.88
C VAL A 24 6.79 -2.43 16.85
N SER A 25 7.07 -2.19 18.12
CA SER A 25 6.02 -2.03 19.15
C SER A 25 5.12 -0.84 18.84
N SER A 26 5.70 0.28 18.40
CA SER A 26 4.95 1.49 18.04
C SER A 26 4.05 1.28 16.81
N ARG A 27 4.54 0.56 15.79
CA ARG A 27 3.77 0.17 14.61
C ARG A 27 2.58 -0.71 14.97
N ILE A 28 2.81 -1.75 15.79
CA ILE A 28 1.76 -2.66 16.26
C ILE A 28 0.69 -1.87 17.03
N GLU A 29 1.08 -1.06 18.02
CA GLU A 29 0.14 -0.30 18.84
C GLU A 29 -0.75 0.63 17.99
N VAL A 30 -0.15 1.32 17.02
CA VAL A 30 -0.89 2.21 16.12
C VAL A 30 -1.87 1.42 15.25
N LEU A 31 -1.43 0.34 14.61
CA LEU A 31 -2.29 -0.43 13.72
C LEU A 31 -3.43 -1.13 14.47
N GLN A 32 -3.15 -1.67 15.66
CA GLN A 32 -4.21 -2.20 16.55
C GLN A 32 -5.23 -1.12 16.92
N SER A 33 -4.78 0.10 17.21
CA SER A 33 -5.69 1.22 17.51
C SER A 33 -6.50 1.73 16.30
N LEU A 34 -6.23 1.19 15.11
CA LEU A 34 -6.96 1.47 13.87
C LEU A 34 -7.81 0.27 13.41
N GLU A 35 -7.78 -0.87 14.10
CA GLU A 35 -8.63 -2.02 13.79
C GLU A 35 -10.11 -1.61 13.79
N GLY A 36 -10.84 -2.02 12.75
CA GLY A 36 -12.23 -1.64 12.53
C GLY A 36 -12.47 -0.22 11.99
N SER A 37 -11.42 0.57 11.73
CA SER A 37 -11.55 1.89 11.11
C SER A 37 -11.56 1.85 9.59
N ASP A 38 -12.28 2.79 8.97
CA ASP A 38 -12.26 3.00 7.50
C ASP A 38 -10.86 3.34 6.99
N ILE A 39 -10.02 3.97 7.82
CA ILE A 39 -8.64 4.32 7.50
C ILE A 39 -7.82 3.05 7.24
N LEU A 40 -7.86 2.10 8.18
CA LEU A 40 -7.09 0.86 8.06
C LEU A 40 -7.63 0.00 6.91
N LEU A 41 -8.95 -0.06 6.75
CA LEU A 41 -9.59 -0.79 5.65
C LEU A 41 -9.16 -0.24 4.28
N ALA A 42 -9.16 1.08 4.12
CA ALA A 42 -8.73 1.74 2.89
C ALA A 42 -7.24 1.48 2.61
N ALA A 43 -6.37 1.65 3.61
CA ALA A 43 -4.94 1.39 3.49
C ALA A 43 -4.66 -0.08 3.12
N ALA A 44 -5.33 -1.02 3.77
CA ALA A 44 -5.16 -2.44 3.49
C ALA A 44 -5.67 -2.82 2.10
N THR A 45 -6.81 -2.27 1.66
CA THR A 45 -7.33 -2.48 0.31
C THR A 45 -6.35 -2.01 -0.75
N ILE A 46 -5.68 -0.87 -0.52
CA ILE A 46 -4.62 -0.38 -1.41
C ILE A 46 -3.45 -1.37 -1.47
N VAL A 47 -2.94 -1.78 -0.31
CA VAL A 47 -1.80 -2.73 -0.21
C VAL A 47 -2.14 -4.06 -0.87
N GLU A 48 -3.31 -4.63 -0.57
CA GLU A 48 -3.77 -5.90 -1.13
C GLU A 48 -3.88 -5.84 -2.66
N ARG A 49 -4.55 -4.82 -3.20
CA ARG A 49 -4.76 -4.68 -4.66
C ARG A 49 -3.44 -4.52 -5.40
N THR A 50 -2.54 -3.69 -4.87
CA THR A 50 -1.22 -3.47 -5.49
C THR A 50 -0.34 -4.72 -5.37
N HIS A 51 -0.28 -5.35 -4.20
CA HIS A 51 0.50 -6.57 -3.97
C HIS A 51 0.06 -7.74 -4.87
N ASN A 52 -1.25 -8.00 -4.94
CA ASN A 52 -1.79 -9.12 -5.72
C ASN A 52 -1.57 -9.00 -7.23
N ILE A 53 -1.49 -7.77 -7.74
CA ILE A 53 -1.24 -7.50 -9.15
C ILE A 53 0.26 -7.56 -9.47
N VAL A 54 1.10 -7.04 -8.57
CA VAL A 54 2.56 -6.98 -8.79
C VAL A 54 3.21 -8.36 -8.66
N ARG A 55 2.73 -9.23 -7.76
CA ARG A 55 3.35 -10.55 -7.50
C ARG A 55 3.43 -11.48 -8.71
N SER A 56 2.68 -11.22 -9.78
CA SER A 56 2.75 -12.02 -11.02
C SER A 56 3.93 -11.66 -11.92
N GLU A 57 4.69 -10.62 -11.58
CA GLU A 57 5.75 -10.06 -12.42
C GLU A 57 7.08 -10.02 -11.65
N ASN A 58 8.17 -10.36 -12.35
CA ASN A 58 9.51 -10.38 -11.77
C ASN A 58 10.14 -8.98 -11.88
N LEU A 59 9.76 -8.06 -10.98
CA LEU A 59 10.39 -6.75 -10.86
C LEU A 59 11.71 -6.87 -10.10
N THR A 60 12.71 -6.11 -10.54
CA THR A 60 14.08 -6.15 -9.98
C THR A 60 14.26 -5.27 -8.75
N GLY A 61 13.24 -4.45 -8.43
CA GLY A 61 13.28 -3.49 -7.31
C GLY A 61 14.04 -2.20 -7.61
N GLU A 62 14.80 -2.16 -8.72
CA GLU A 62 15.50 -1.00 -9.27
C GLU A 62 14.74 -0.36 -10.45
N ASP A 63 13.60 -0.94 -10.84
CA ASP A 63 12.80 -0.44 -11.94
C ASP A 63 12.14 0.91 -11.60
N GLU A 64 12.23 1.87 -12.52
CA GLU A 64 11.60 3.19 -12.42
C GLU A 64 10.44 3.33 -13.42
N VAL A 65 9.47 4.18 -13.07
CA VAL A 65 8.36 4.52 -13.98
C VAL A 65 8.91 5.35 -15.14
N ARG A 66 8.60 4.90 -16.34
CA ARG A 66 8.90 5.58 -17.60
C ARG A 66 7.75 6.52 -17.96
N ASP A 67 7.95 7.83 -17.78
CA ASP A 67 6.96 8.88 -18.10
C ASP A 67 6.48 8.79 -19.57
N ASP A 68 7.34 8.40 -20.51
CA ASP A 68 7.04 8.26 -21.94
C ASP A 68 6.06 7.12 -22.27
N LEU A 69 5.87 6.19 -21.34
CA LEU A 69 4.96 5.04 -21.47
C LEU A 69 3.63 5.22 -20.71
N LEU A 70 3.37 6.41 -20.15
CA LEU A 70 2.10 6.75 -19.49
C LEU A 70 1.13 7.34 -20.52
N VAL A 71 0.27 6.49 -21.06
CA VAL A 71 -0.64 6.81 -22.16
C VAL A 71 -1.97 7.33 -21.62
N GLU A 72 -2.53 6.65 -20.63
CA GLU A 72 -3.87 6.95 -20.13
C GLU A 72 -3.83 8.07 -19.08
N LYS A 73 -4.88 8.91 -19.07
CA LYS A 73 -5.00 9.98 -18.05
C LYS A 73 -5.00 9.43 -16.62
N ALA A 74 -5.61 8.25 -16.43
CA ALA A 74 -5.63 7.58 -15.14
C ALA A 74 -4.23 7.14 -14.67
N GLU A 75 -3.37 6.68 -15.58
CA GLU A 75 -1.96 6.35 -15.28
C GLU A 75 -1.18 7.59 -14.85
N GLN A 76 -1.34 8.67 -15.61
CA GLN A 76 -0.70 9.96 -15.33
C GLN A 76 -1.16 10.52 -13.97
N GLY A 77 -2.46 10.47 -13.69
CA GLY A 77 -3.04 10.89 -12.42
C GLY A 77 -2.50 10.08 -11.24
N LEU A 78 -2.41 8.76 -11.39
CA LEU A 78 -1.84 7.87 -10.39
C LEU A 78 -0.35 8.14 -10.15
N PHE A 79 0.40 8.41 -11.21
CA PHE A 79 1.82 8.74 -11.09
C PHE A 79 2.06 10.10 -10.43
N GLN A 80 1.21 11.10 -10.67
CA GLN A 80 1.28 12.37 -9.95
C GLN A 80 0.97 12.19 -8.46
N ALA A 81 0.01 11.33 -8.11
CA ALA A 81 -0.25 10.98 -6.71
C ALA A 81 1.01 10.38 -6.06
N LEU A 82 1.69 9.44 -6.74
CA LEU A 82 2.96 8.87 -6.28
C LEU A 82 4.03 9.96 -6.09
N LYS A 83 4.23 10.86 -7.07
CA LYS A 83 5.18 11.99 -6.95
C LYS A 83 4.88 12.89 -5.74
N SER A 84 3.60 13.07 -5.39
CA SER A 84 3.17 13.88 -4.25
C SER A 84 3.23 13.18 -2.89
N SER A 85 3.47 11.86 -2.87
CA SER A 85 3.36 11.03 -1.66
C SER A 85 4.52 11.16 -0.66
N GLY A 86 5.49 12.05 -0.90
CA GLY A 86 6.65 12.26 -0.03
C GLY A 86 6.30 12.64 1.42
N ILE A 87 5.08 13.15 1.68
CA ILE A 87 4.59 13.38 3.04
C ILE A 87 4.45 12.08 3.85
N VAL A 88 4.06 10.97 3.21
CA VAL A 88 3.92 9.66 3.88
C VAL A 88 5.28 9.20 4.40
N GLY A 89 6.32 9.29 3.56
CA GLY A 89 7.69 8.96 3.96
C GLY A 89 8.18 9.81 5.14
N LYS A 90 7.93 11.12 5.12
CA LYS A 90 8.30 12.02 6.23
C LYS A 90 7.60 11.66 7.54
N LEU A 91 6.34 11.25 7.48
CA LEU A 91 5.58 10.83 8.66
C LEU A 91 6.10 9.50 9.22
N ILE A 92 6.46 8.57 8.34
CA ILE A 92 7.11 7.29 8.72
C ILE A 92 8.46 7.55 9.39
N ASP A 93 9.31 8.40 8.80
CA ASP A 93 10.62 8.75 9.37
C ASP A 93 10.48 9.44 10.75
N GLY A 94 9.40 10.21 10.92
CA GLY A 94 9.00 10.82 12.19
C GLY A 94 8.26 9.88 13.16
N LYS A 95 8.10 8.60 12.81
CA LYS A 95 7.35 7.57 13.56
C LYS A 95 5.88 7.92 13.84
N ASP A 96 5.30 8.84 13.07
CA ASP A 96 3.87 9.17 13.13
C ASP A 96 3.07 8.23 12.21
N TYR A 97 3.05 6.95 12.59
CA TYR A 97 2.43 5.90 11.75
C TYR A 97 0.95 6.13 11.54
N ARG A 98 0.24 6.72 12.50
CA ARG A 98 -1.20 6.99 12.38
C ARG A 98 -1.44 7.96 11.23
N LYS A 99 -0.77 9.10 11.22
CA LYS A 99 -0.89 10.05 10.12
C LYS A 99 -0.33 9.49 8.82
N ALA A 100 0.72 8.68 8.88
CA ALA A 100 1.24 8.01 7.68
C ALA A 100 0.18 7.11 7.03
N THR A 101 -0.54 6.30 7.80
CA THR A 101 -1.65 5.45 7.31
C THR A 101 -2.81 6.29 6.78
N GLU A 102 -3.20 7.35 7.49
CA GLU A 102 -4.25 8.29 7.05
C GLU A 102 -3.91 8.95 5.72
N GLU A 103 -2.70 9.50 5.60
CA GLU A 103 -2.23 10.16 4.38
C GLU A 103 -2.06 9.19 3.22
N TYR A 104 -1.56 7.98 3.49
CA TYR A 104 -1.46 6.93 2.48
C TYR A 104 -2.84 6.56 1.92
N ALA A 105 -3.82 6.29 2.79
CA ALA A 105 -5.19 6.02 2.39
C ALA A 105 -5.79 7.20 1.61
N ARG A 106 -5.62 8.43 2.10
CA ARG A 106 -6.14 9.65 1.48
C ARG A 106 -5.58 9.89 0.08
N ILE A 107 -4.27 9.70 -0.11
CA ILE A 107 -3.58 9.98 -1.38
C ILE A 107 -3.93 8.94 -2.44
N PHE A 108 -3.95 7.65 -2.08
CA PHE A 108 -4.00 6.58 -3.08
C PHE A 108 -5.38 5.97 -3.33
N SER A 109 -6.35 6.08 -2.41
CA SER A 109 -7.66 5.42 -2.56
C SER A 109 -8.37 5.79 -3.86
N ARG A 110 -8.51 7.09 -4.14
CA ARG A 110 -9.21 7.56 -5.34
C ARG A 110 -8.40 7.33 -6.63
N PRO A 111 -7.11 7.71 -6.72
CA PRO A 111 -6.33 7.49 -7.93
C PRO A 111 -6.22 6.02 -8.33
N LEU A 112 -6.09 5.10 -7.37
CA LEU A 112 -6.07 3.66 -7.67
C LEU A 112 -7.42 3.15 -8.16
N SER A 113 -8.53 3.59 -7.55
CA SER A 113 -9.86 3.22 -8.06
C SER A 113 -9.99 3.61 -9.53
N VAL A 114 -9.72 4.87 -9.87
CA VAL A 114 -9.79 5.38 -11.24
C VAL A 114 -8.86 4.61 -12.18
N PHE A 115 -7.63 4.32 -11.75
CA PHE A 115 -6.69 3.51 -12.52
C PHE A 115 -7.25 2.12 -12.83
N PHE A 116 -7.77 1.40 -11.82
CA PHE A 116 -8.28 0.06 -12.05
C PHE A 116 -9.60 0.01 -12.82
N ASP A 117 -10.38 1.09 -12.78
CA ASP A 117 -11.63 1.21 -13.55
C ASP A 117 -11.36 1.53 -15.03
N GLU A 118 -10.32 2.32 -15.32
CA GLU A 118 -10.05 2.85 -16.67
C GLU A 118 -8.88 2.15 -17.39
N VAL A 119 -7.96 1.49 -16.68
CA VAL A 119 -6.71 0.96 -17.24
C VAL A 119 -6.70 -0.56 -17.19
N MET A 120 -6.67 -1.19 -18.37
CA MET A 120 -6.44 -2.63 -18.46
C MET A 120 -4.98 -2.94 -18.17
N VAL A 121 -4.71 -3.52 -17.00
CA VAL A 121 -3.33 -3.74 -16.56
C VAL A 121 -2.61 -4.81 -17.40
N ASN A 122 -3.30 -5.91 -17.75
CA ASN A 122 -2.73 -6.98 -18.57
C ASN A 122 -2.93 -6.70 -20.06
N VAL A 123 -1.91 -6.10 -20.70
CA VAL A 123 -1.86 -5.82 -22.14
C VAL A 123 -0.76 -6.61 -22.84
N ASP A 124 -0.88 -6.71 -24.16
CA ASP A 124 0.09 -7.41 -25.02
C ASP A 124 1.44 -6.68 -25.10
N ASP A 125 1.42 -5.34 -25.02
CA ASP A 125 2.63 -4.54 -24.96
C ASP A 125 3.34 -4.78 -23.62
N LYS A 126 4.49 -5.46 -23.69
CA LYS A 126 5.27 -5.86 -22.52
C LYS A 126 5.87 -4.66 -21.79
N ASP A 127 6.27 -3.61 -22.51
CA ASP A 127 6.89 -2.43 -21.91
C ASP A 127 5.84 -1.61 -21.17
N GLN A 128 4.65 -1.44 -21.77
CA GLN A 128 3.52 -0.77 -21.12
C GLN A 128 3.05 -1.56 -19.89
N ARG A 129 2.89 -2.88 -20.02
CA ARG A 129 2.52 -3.75 -18.89
C ARG A 129 3.54 -3.63 -17.77
N LYS A 130 4.84 -3.74 -18.08
CA LYS A 130 5.92 -3.59 -17.08
C LYS A 130 5.87 -2.21 -16.41
N ASN A 131 5.67 -1.14 -17.17
CA ASN A 131 5.59 0.21 -16.61
C ASN A 131 4.44 0.36 -15.59
N ARG A 132 3.27 -0.19 -15.90
CA ARG A 132 2.11 -0.24 -14.98
C ARG A 132 2.43 -1.03 -13.71
N MET A 133 3.13 -2.16 -13.83
CA MET A 133 3.56 -2.96 -12.66
C MET A 133 4.52 -2.19 -11.77
N VAL A 134 5.49 -1.50 -12.37
CA VAL A 134 6.45 -0.67 -11.63
C VAL A 134 5.72 0.43 -10.88
N LEU A 135 4.76 1.12 -11.52
CA LEU A 135 3.94 2.14 -10.85
C LEU A 135 3.18 1.58 -9.64
N LEU A 136 2.50 0.44 -9.79
CA LEU A 136 1.77 -0.21 -8.69
C LEU A 136 2.70 -0.70 -7.58
N ASN A 137 3.87 -1.23 -7.94
CA ASN A 137 4.88 -1.68 -6.99
C ASN A 137 5.43 -0.53 -6.16
N LEU A 138 5.81 0.58 -6.79
CA LEU A 138 6.32 1.74 -6.08
C LEU A 138 5.29 2.29 -5.09
N ILE A 139 4.01 2.32 -5.46
CA ILE A 139 2.92 2.72 -4.55
C ILE A 139 2.82 1.77 -3.35
N ASN A 140 2.85 0.46 -3.58
CA ASN A 140 2.83 -0.53 -2.51
C ASN A 140 3.97 -0.28 -1.51
N ARG A 141 5.21 -0.11 -2.03
CA ARG A 141 6.44 0.09 -1.26
C ARG A 141 6.48 1.39 -0.46
N VAL A 142 5.66 2.40 -0.79
CA VAL A 142 5.53 3.62 0.05
C VAL A 142 5.14 3.24 1.49
N TYR A 143 4.38 2.15 1.67
CA TYR A 143 3.84 1.74 2.95
C TYR A 143 4.29 0.34 3.39
N SER A 144 4.19 -0.67 2.53
CA SER A 144 4.33 -2.08 2.91
C SER A 144 5.70 -2.43 3.49
N GLU A 145 6.78 -1.92 2.89
CA GLU A 145 8.16 -2.19 3.31
C GLU A 145 8.58 -1.41 4.57
N LYS A 146 7.82 -0.39 4.97
CA LYS A 146 8.25 0.55 6.02
C LYS A 146 7.35 0.56 7.25
N VAL A 147 6.08 0.19 7.08
CA VAL A 147 5.08 0.19 8.15
C VAL A 147 4.58 -1.21 8.40
N ALA A 148 3.85 -1.78 7.44
CA ALA A 148 3.31 -3.14 7.55
C ALA A 148 2.83 -3.65 6.20
N ASP A 149 3.04 -4.94 5.93
CA ASP A 149 2.38 -5.65 4.83
C ASP A 149 0.93 -5.96 5.23
N LEU A 150 0.06 -4.99 4.99
CA LEU A 150 -1.37 -5.11 5.29
C LEU A 150 -2.10 -6.15 4.43
N SER A 151 -1.46 -6.75 3.42
CA SER A 151 -2.06 -7.86 2.67
C SER A 151 -2.24 -9.12 3.54
N LEU A 152 -1.57 -9.18 4.69
CA LEU A 152 -1.70 -10.25 5.68
C LEU A 152 -2.88 -10.05 6.64
N LEU A 153 -3.52 -8.87 6.64
CA LEU A 153 -4.72 -8.65 7.44
C LEU A 153 -5.93 -9.32 6.79
N GLN A 154 -6.58 -10.21 7.54
CA GLN A 154 -7.86 -10.77 7.14
C GLN A 154 -8.97 -9.87 7.67
N PHE A 155 -9.51 -9.02 6.82
CA PHE A 155 -10.79 -8.39 7.12
C PHE A 155 -11.85 -9.44 6.88
N GLU A 156 -12.59 -9.82 7.92
CA GLU A 156 -13.87 -10.51 7.71
C GLU A 156 -14.68 -9.60 6.78
N ARG A 157 -14.79 -10.00 5.51
CA ARG A 157 -15.76 -9.39 4.61
C ARG A 157 -17.09 -9.70 5.24
N GLY A 158 -17.60 -8.75 6.02
CA GLY A 158 -18.97 -8.82 6.51
C GLY A 158 -19.82 -9.19 5.32
N GLU A 159 -20.50 -10.32 5.44
CA GLU A 159 -21.54 -10.71 4.51
C GLU A 159 -22.45 -9.49 4.39
N HIS A 160 -22.39 -8.79 3.25
CA HIS A 160 -23.52 -7.99 2.83
C HIS A 160 -24.64 -8.99 2.54
N ILE A 161 -25.35 -9.34 3.61
CA ILE A 161 -26.67 -9.92 3.54
C ILE A 161 -27.58 -8.83 2.96
N VAL A 162 -28.15 -9.19 1.80
CA VAL A 162 -29.15 -8.54 0.93
C VAL A 162 -28.69 -7.43 -0.01
#